data_AF-A0A699R3J0-F1
#
_entry.id   AF-A0A699R3J0-F1
#
_cell.length_a   1.000
_cell.length_b   1.000
_cell.length_c   1.000
_cell.angle_alpha   90.00
_cell.angle_beta   90.00
_cell.angle_gamma   90.00
#
_symmetry.space_group_name_H-M   'P 1'
#
loop_
_entity.id
_entity.type
_entity.pdbx_description
1 polymer ?
#
loop_
_entity_poly.entity_id
_entity_poly.type
_entity_poly.pdbx_seq_one_letter_code
_entity_poly.pdbx_strand_id
1 'polypeptide(L)'
;ASSSQQNVDPSNMHTFYQPYPHEFQWTKDHPLEQVIGEPSRPVLTRNQLRSDGDMCMYALSVSTMEPKNVKEAMTDPAWIDSMQEELHQFKRLDVWVLVPVPDNISPLTLKWLFKNKHDEEQTIFRNKSRLVVRGYRQEEGIDFEESFAPVARMEAIRIFLEYVAHKSFTVFQMDVKTVFLHGSLKEEVYVYQPEGFIDVDHPSHVYKLKKALYGLKQAPRAWYDELSKFLLRNHFFKSTIDSTLFIRCFQDDILVVHVYVDDIIFGSTHP
;
A
#
# COMPACT_ATOMS: atom_id res chain seq x y z
N ALA A 1 -3.52 36.85 61.83
CA ALA A 1 -3.42 37.81 60.72
C ALA A 1 -3.92 37.13 59.45
N SER A 2 -5.05 37.66 58.92
CA SER A 2 -5.50 37.72 57.51
C SER A 2 -5.39 36.45 56.62
N SER A 3 -6.50 35.76 56.28
CA SER A 3 -7.55 36.15 55.30
C SER A 3 -7.11 36.09 53.84
N SER A 4 -7.66 35.13 53.10
CA SER A 4 -8.14 35.33 51.72
C SER A 4 -9.29 34.35 51.45
N GLN A 5 -10.50 34.77 51.82
CA GLN A 5 -11.74 34.20 51.29
C GLN A 5 -11.91 34.67 49.85
N GLN A 6 -12.01 33.73 48.90
CA GLN A 6 -12.73 33.98 47.66
C GLN A 6 -14.07 33.24 47.76
N ASN A 7 -15.12 34.04 47.90
CA ASN A 7 -16.51 33.63 47.75
C ASN A 7 -16.71 33.08 46.34
N VAL A 8 -17.14 31.83 46.22
CA VAL A 8 -17.73 31.31 44.99
C VAL A 8 -19.23 31.20 45.23
N ASP A 9 -19.97 31.95 44.43
CA ASP A 9 -21.41 32.10 44.44
C ASP A 9 -22.13 30.74 44.20
N PRO A 10 -23.08 30.30 45.05
CA PRO A 10 -23.76 29.01 44.89
C PRO A 10 -24.82 28.97 43.78
N SER A 11 -25.02 30.06 43.03
CA SER A 11 -26.16 30.22 42.13
C SER A 11 -26.03 29.57 40.73
N ASN A 12 -24.94 28.87 40.41
CA ASN A 12 -24.77 28.20 39.10
C ASN A 12 -24.87 26.66 39.11
N MET A 13 -25.42 26.06 40.17
CA MET A 13 -25.60 24.60 40.31
C MET A 13 -26.92 24.07 39.72
N HIS A 14 -27.53 24.77 38.77
CA HIS A 14 -28.78 24.34 38.14
C HIS A 14 -28.78 24.54 36.63
N THR A 15 -28.26 23.54 35.90
CA THR A 15 -28.87 22.94 34.70
C THR A 15 -27.81 22.08 34.00
N PHE A 16 -27.79 20.76 34.17
CA PHE A 16 -27.25 19.80 33.17
C PHE A 16 -27.60 18.33 33.49
N TYR A 17 -28.65 18.07 34.27
CA TYR A 17 -29.28 16.74 34.31
C TYR A 17 -30.64 16.84 33.64
N GLN A 18 -30.68 16.58 32.34
CA GLN A 18 -31.90 16.08 31.70
C GLN A 18 -31.74 14.56 31.53
N PRO A 19 -32.61 13.73 32.14
CA PRO A 19 -32.72 12.33 31.75
C PRO A 19 -33.43 12.29 30.39
N TYR A 20 -32.73 11.88 29.34
CA TYR A 20 -33.34 11.64 28.04
C TYR A 20 -34.29 10.43 28.14
N PRO A 21 -35.56 10.56 27.73
CA PRO A 21 -36.47 9.43 27.68
C PRO A 21 -36.32 8.66 26.36
N HIS A 22 -36.34 7.34 26.51
CA HIS A 22 -36.87 6.30 25.62
C HIS A 22 -36.01 5.65 24.52
N GLU A 23 -35.78 4.34 24.78
CA GLU A 23 -36.12 3.19 23.93
C GLU A 23 -35.62 3.15 22.49
N PHE A 24 -34.46 2.52 22.29
CA PHE A 24 -34.13 1.90 20.99
C PHE A 24 -34.61 0.45 20.97
N GLN A 25 -35.73 0.21 20.30
CA GLN A 25 -36.09 -1.11 19.77
C GLN A 25 -35.19 -1.39 18.56
N TRP A 26 -34.41 -2.47 18.63
CA TRP A 26 -33.56 -2.91 17.54
C TRP A 26 -34.39 -3.51 16.41
N THR A 27 -34.34 -2.90 15.22
CA THR A 27 -34.78 -3.53 13.98
C THR A 27 -33.61 -4.32 13.38
N LYS A 28 -33.91 -5.48 12.78
CA LYS A 28 -32.93 -6.40 12.18
C LYS A 28 -32.14 -5.81 11.02
N ASP A 29 -32.62 -4.69 10.47
CA ASP A 29 -32.11 -4.06 9.26
C ASP A 29 -31.48 -2.71 9.60
N HIS A 30 -30.35 -2.41 8.94
CA HIS A 30 -29.65 -1.13 9.08
C HIS A 30 -30.52 0.00 8.52
N PRO A 31 -30.73 1.12 9.25
CA PRO A 31 -31.50 2.25 8.74
C PRO A 31 -30.86 2.81 7.47
N LEU A 32 -31.65 2.98 6.40
CA LEU A 32 -31.19 3.55 5.13
C LEU A 32 -30.69 4.99 5.28
N GLU A 33 -31.22 5.70 6.28
CA GLU A 33 -30.85 7.07 6.65
C GLU A 33 -29.40 7.20 7.16
N GLN A 34 -28.84 6.09 7.66
CA GLN A 34 -27.47 6.02 8.18
C GLN A 34 -26.48 5.49 7.14
N VAL A 35 -26.94 5.15 5.93
CA VAL A 35 -26.07 4.75 4.82
C VAL A 35 -25.43 6.02 4.26
N ILE A 36 -24.11 6.15 4.43
CA ILE A 36 -23.34 7.24 3.84
C ILE A 36 -23.23 6.97 2.34
N GLY A 37 -24.00 7.70 1.54
CA GLY A 37 -24.08 7.55 0.10
C GLY A 37 -25.44 7.02 -0.35
N GLU A 38 -25.73 7.12 -1.64
CA GLU A 38 -27.00 6.68 -2.20
C GLU A 38 -26.99 5.13 -2.34
N PRO A 39 -27.88 4.38 -1.68
CA PRO A 39 -27.82 2.91 -1.65
C PRO A 39 -28.01 2.22 -3.01
N SER A 40 -28.68 2.91 -3.94
CA SER A 40 -28.88 2.48 -5.33
C SER A 40 -27.65 2.76 -6.21
N ARG A 41 -26.68 3.53 -5.72
CA ARG A 41 -25.48 3.88 -6.46
C ARG A 41 -24.50 2.71 -6.39
N PRO A 42 -24.04 2.18 -7.54
CA PRO A 42 -23.04 1.13 -7.54
C PRO A 42 -21.76 1.61 -6.84
N VAL A 43 -20.98 0.66 -6.31
CA VAL A 43 -19.67 0.95 -5.69
C VAL A 43 -18.78 1.65 -6.73
N LEU A 44 -18.61 2.96 -6.57
CA LEU A 44 -17.77 3.73 -7.47
C LEU A 44 -16.30 3.52 -7.09
N THR A 45 -15.59 2.75 -7.89
CA THR A 45 -14.12 2.75 -7.82
C THR A 45 -13.59 4.07 -8.38
N ARG A 46 -12.37 4.47 -8.00
CA ARG A 46 -11.71 5.71 -8.45
C ARG A 46 -11.67 5.89 -9.99
N ASN A 47 -11.87 4.82 -10.76
CA ASN A 47 -11.97 4.87 -12.21
C ASN A 47 -13.26 5.52 -12.73
N GLN A 48 -14.35 5.52 -11.95
CA GLN A 48 -15.66 6.04 -12.39
C GLN A 48 -15.82 7.56 -12.19
N LEU A 49 -14.81 8.25 -11.63
CA LEU A 49 -14.76 9.72 -11.53
C LEU A 49 -14.23 10.40 -12.79
N ARG A 50 -13.95 9.66 -13.86
CA ARG A 50 -13.47 10.24 -15.12
C ARG A 50 -14.64 10.88 -15.86
N SER A 51 -14.64 12.21 -15.92
CA SER A 51 -15.53 12.94 -16.81
C SER A 51 -15.22 12.60 -18.28
N ASP A 52 -16.21 12.70 -19.16
CA ASP A 52 -16.10 12.40 -20.60
C ASP A 52 -14.92 13.11 -21.30
N GLY A 53 -14.50 14.29 -20.79
CA GLY A 53 -13.36 15.05 -21.32
C GLY A 53 -12.00 14.39 -21.07
N ASP A 54 -11.81 13.73 -19.92
CA ASP A 54 -10.56 13.02 -19.61
C ASP A 54 -10.46 11.70 -20.39
N MET A 55 -11.61 11.04 -20.64
CA MET A 55 -11.66 9.77 -21.36
C MET A 55 -11.14 9.91 -22.80
N CYS A 56 -11.53 10.97 -23.52
CA CYS A 56 -11.06 11.26 -24.88
C CYS A 56 -9.53 11.48 -24.97
N MET A 57 -8.93 12.14 -23.96
CA MET A 57 -7.48 12.39 -23.94
C MET A 57 -6.68 11.11 -23.63
N TYR A 58 -7.19 10.23 -22.76
CA TYR A 58 -6.56 8.93 -22.51
C TYR A 58 -6.71 7.98 -23.70
N ALA A 59 -7.88 7.93 -24.36
CA ALA A 59 -8.11 7.05 -25.50
C ALA A 59 -7.15 7.31 -26.68
N LEU A 60 -6.70 8.56 -26.86
CA LEU A 60 -5.75 8.94 -27.92
C LEU A 60 -4.28 8.72 -27.54
N SER A 61 -3.98 8.57 -26.24
CA SER A 61 -2.61 8.45 -25.72
C SER A 61 -2.25 7.04 -25.23
N VAL A 62 -3.21 6.11 -25.19
CA VAL A 62 -2.95 4.73 -24.79
C VAL A 62 -2.75 3.82 -26.00
N SER A 63 -1.72 2.99 -25.94
CA SER A 63 -1.45 1.99 -26.96
C SER A 63 -2.41 0.81 -26.83
N THR A 64 -2.98 0.38 -27.95
CA THR A 64 -3.91 -0.76 -27.99
C THR A 64 -3.19 -2.11 -27.97
N MET A 65 -1.94 -2.15 -28.41
CA MET A 65 -1.14 -3.38 -28.50
C MET A 65 -0.13 -3.49 -27.35
N GLU A 66 -0.12 -4.65 -26.68
CA GLU A 66 0.91 -4.97 -25.68
C GLU A 66 2.23 -5.38 -26.38
N PRO A 67 3.35 -4.70 -26.11
CA PRO A 67 4.64 -5.02 -26.71
C PRO A 67 5.20 -6.29 -26.10
N LYS A 68 5.85 -7.11 -26.92
CA LYS A 68 6.43 -8.38 -26.48
C LYS A 68 7.84 -8.23 -25.91
N ASN A 69 8.52 -7.17 -26.29
CA ASN A 69 9.90 -6.90 -25.91
C ASN A 69 10.15 -5.38 -25.82
N VAL A 70 11.30 -5.02 -25.23
CA VAL A 70 11.66 -3.62 -25.02
C VAL A 70 11.84 -2.88 -26.35
N LYS A 71 12.37 -3.52 -27.39
CA LYS A 71 12.55 -2.88 -28.70
C LYS A 71 11.22 -2.39 -29.28
N GLU A 72 10.17 -3.21 -29.21
CA GLU A 72 8.81 -2.82 -29.60
C GLU A 72 8.28 -1.68 -28.71
N ALA A 73 8.42 -1.80 -27.39
CA ALA A 73 7.97 -0.77 -26.45
C ALA A 73 8.64 0.60 -26.70
N MET A 74 9.93 0.60 -27.05
CA MET A 74 10.69 1.81 -27.35
C MET A 74 10.34 2.46 -28.70
N THR A 75 9.43 1.88 -29.48
CA THR A 75 8.89 2.53 -30.71
C THR A 75 7.57 3.27 -30.47
N ASP A 76 6.95 3.08 -29.30
CA ASP A 76 5.63 3.62 -28.97
C ASP A 76 5.75 4.61 -27.79
N PRO A 77 5.43 5.90 -27.99
CA PRO A 77 5.48 6.91 -26.94
C PRO A 77 4.69 6.54 -25.69
N ALA A 78 3.53 5.89 -25.82
CA ALA A 78 2.68 5.54 -24.68
C ALA A 78 3.38 4.55 -23.73
N TRP A 79 4.17 3.64 -24.29
CA TRP A 79 4.95 2.67 -23.51
C TRP A 79 6.21 3.27 -22.92
N ILE A 80 6.89 4.16 -23.66
CA ILE A 80 8.04 4.92 -23.14
C ILE A 80 7.62 5.76 -21.93
N ASP A 81 6.50 6.48 -22.02
CA ASP A 81 5.96 7.29 -20.92
C ASP A 81 5.65 6.41 -19.69
N SER A 82 5.03 5.25 -19.91
CA SER A 82 4.77 4.27 -18.83
C SER A 82 6.04 3.73 -18.19
N MET A 83 7.11 3.48 -18.97
CA MET A 83 8.42 3.07 -18.44
C MET A 83 9.09 4.19 -17.64
N GLN A 84 9.00 5.43 -18.12
CA GLN A 84 9.51 6.61 -17.42
C GLN A 84 8.76 6.88 -16.12
N GLU A 85 7.43 6.75 -16.10
CA GLU A 85 6.63 6.85 -14.88
C GLU A 85 7.12 5.89 -13.78
N GLU A 86 7.41 4.64 -14.15
CA GLU A 86 7.97 3.64 -13.24
C GLU A 86 9.35 4.09 -12.71
N LEU A 87 10.28 4.47 -13.59
CA LEU A 87 11.63 4.92 -13.18
C LEU A 87 11.60 6.20 -12.35
N HIS A 88 10.66 7.11 -12.61
CA HIS A 88 10.45 8.30 -11.80
C HIS A 88 10.04 7.96 -10.37
N GLN A 89 9.26 6.89 -10.15
CA GLN A 89 8.95 6.42 -8.80
C GLN A 89 10.20 5.92 -8.10
N PHE A 90 11.10 5.23 -8.83
CA PHE A 90 12.34 4.71 -8.27
C PHE A 90 13.26 5.85 -7.84
N LYS A 91 13.37 6.91 -8.66
CA LYS A 91 14.09 8.13 -8.32
C LYS A 91 13.48 8.84 -7.11
N ARG A 92 12.15 9.01 -7.08
CA ARG A 92 11.44 9.68 -5.98
C ARG A 92 11.59 8.95 -4.65
N LEU A 93 11.61 7.62 -4.68
CA LEU A 93 11.73 6.79 -3.49
C LEU A 93 13.19 6.44 -3.14
N ASP A 94 14.17 6.98 -3.86
CA ASP A 94 15.61 6.68 -3.67
C ASP A 94 15.89 5.16 -3.62
N VAL A 95 15.35 4.42 -4.60
CA VAL A 95 15.37 2.96 -4.62
C VAL A 95 16.78 2.40 -4.86
N TRP A 96 17.59 3.10 -5.65
CA TRP A 96 18.92 2.66 -6.03
C TRP A 96 19.85 3.84 -6.32
N VAL A 97 21.13 3.54 -6.49
CA VAL A 97 22.16 4.51 -6.90
C VAL A 97 23.06 3.89 -7.97
N LEU A 98 23.43 4.68 -8.98
CA LEU A 98 24.33 4.24 -10.05
C LEU A 98 25.77 4.26 -9.54
N VAL A 99 26.49 3.14 -9.70
CA VAL A 99 27.86 2.96 -9.22
C VAL A 99 28.71 2.17 -10.23
N PRO A 100 30.04 2.34 -10.22
CA PRO A 100 30.94 1.43 -10.94
C PRO A 100 30.69 -0.01 -10.51
N VAL A 101 30.86 -0.97 -11.43
CA VAL A 101 30.69 -2.39 -11.12
C VAL A 101 31.72 -2.79 -10.07
N PRO A 102 31.30 -3.31 -8.90
CA PRO A 102 32.24 -3.80 -7.90
C PRO A 102 32.94 -5.07 -8.38
N ASP A 103 34.18 -5.26 -7.92
CA ASP A 103 34.93 -6.48 -8.21
C ASP A 103 34.23 -7.72 -7.63
N ASN A 104 34.25 -8.83 -8.36
CA ASN A 104 33.71 -10.14 -7.97
C ASN A 104 32.20 -10.19 -7.67
N ILE A 105 31.41 -9.20 -8.11
CA ILE A 105 29.96 -9.24 -8.02
C ILE A 105 29.36 -9.51 -9.41
N SER A 106 28.37 -10.40 -9.48
CA SER A 106 27.56 -10.62 -10.67
C SER A 106 26.20 -9.94 -10.50
N PRO A 107 25.96 -8.77 -11.12
CA PRO A 107 24.69 -8.07 -11.00
C PRO A 107 23.51 -8.90 -11.52
N LEU A 108 22.35 -8.73 -10.89
CA LEU A 108 21.11 -9.37 -11.32
C LEU A 108 20.54 -8.66 -12.55
N THR A 109 19.91 -9.44 -13.42
CA THR A 109 19.27 -8.92 -14.64
C THR A 109 17.87 -8.39 -14.35
N LEU A 110 17.50 -7.27 -14.96
CA LEU A 110 16.14 -6.72 -14.91
C LEU A 110 15.29 -7.22 -16.09
N LYS A 111 13.98 -7.12 -15.95
CA LYS A 111 13.00 -7.41 -17.01
C LYS A 111 11.84 -6.42 -16.92
N TRP A 112 11.49 -5.84 -18.05
CA TRP A 112 10.26 -5.08 -18.21
C TRP A 112 9.07 -6.01 -18.41
N LEU A 113 7.99 -5.73 -17.70
CA LEU A 113 6.68 -6.35 -17.89
C LEU A 113 5.70 -5.27 -18.35
N PHE A 114 5.01 -5.54 -19.45
CA PHE A 114 4.05 -4.62 -20.06
C PHE A 114 2.65 -5.18 -19.91
N LYS A 115 1.69 -4.34 -19.50
CA LYS A 115 0.30 -4.74 -19.38
C LYS A 115 -0.66 -3.59 -19.66
N ASN A 116 -1.63 -3.83 -20.53
CA ASN A 116 -2.77 -2.96 -20.73
C ASN A 116 -3.79 -3.18 -19.62
N LYS A 117 -4.23 -2.07 -19.02
CA LYS A 117 -5.29 -2.07 -18.03
C LYS A 117 -6.59 -1.72 -18.73
N HIS A 118 -7.53 -2.64 -18.58
CA HIS A 118 -8.86 -2.57 -19.14
C HIS A 118 -9.85 -2.18 -18.05
N ASP A 119 -10.85 -1.40 -18.41
CA ASP A 119 -12.02 -1.16 -17.58
C ASP A 119 -13.04 -2.32 -17.70
N GLU A 120 -14.21 -2.14 -17.09
CA GLU A 120 -15.30 -3.13 -17.09
C GLU A 120 -15.81 -3.41 -18.51
N GLU A 121 -15.74 -2.43 -19.41
CA GLU A 121 -16.15 -2.52 -20.81
C GLU A 121 -15.04 -3.04 -21.74
N GLN A 122 -13.92 -3.51 -21.18
CA GLN A 122 -12.71 -3.96 -21.90
C GLN A 122 -11.96 -2.85 -22.64
N THR A 123 -12.30 -1.58 -22.42
CA THR A 123 -11.59 -0.44 -23.00
C THR A 123 -10.27 -0.22 -22.27
N ILE A 124 -9.19 -0.03 -23.03
CA ILE A 124 -7.86 0.23 -22.46
C ILE A 124 -7.85 1.66 -21.95
N PHE A 125 -7.63 1.83 -20.64
CA PHE A 125 -7.55 3.16 -20.03
C PHE A 125 -6.13 3.52 -19.56
N ARG A 126 -5.20 2.55 -19.56
CA ARG A 126 -3.80 2.77 -19.17
C ARG A 126 -2.84 1.67 -19.64
N ASN A 127 -1.69 2.06 -20.19
CA ASN A 127 -0.52 1.19 -20.34
C ASN A 127 0.27 1.16 -19.03
N LYS A 128 0.58 -0.03 -18.51
CA LYS A 128 1.33 -0.22 -17.25
C LYS A 128 2.60 -1.02 -17.49
N SER A 129 3.73 -0.34 -17.38
CA SER A 129 5.07 -0.93 -17.32
C SER A 129 5.44 -1.24 -15.87
N ARG A 130 6.15 -2.34 -15.66
CA ARG A 130 6.78 -2.68 -14.37
C ARG A 130 8.18 -3.20 -14.59
N LEU A 131 9.10 -2.75 -13.75
CA LEU A 131 10.48 -3.22 -13.79
C LEU A 131 10.72 -4.21 -12.66
N VAL A 132 11.14 -5.42 -13.03
CA VAL A 132 11.23 -6.57 -12.13
C VAL A 132 12.62 -7.20 -12.20
N VAL A 133 13.17 -7.58 -11.05
CA VAL A 133 14.42 -8.34 -10.96
C VAL A 133 14.16 -9.80 -11.31
N ARG A 134 15.07 -10.41 -12.07
CA ARG A 134 15.07 -11.86 -12.32
C ARG A 134 15.63 -12.63 -11.12
N GLY A 135 14.94 -12.55 -9.97
CA GLY A 135 15.44 -13.11 -8.71
C GLY A 135 15.44 -14.63 -8.61
N TYR A 136 14.98 -15.36 -9.64
CA TYR A 136 15.17 -16.82 -9.71
C TYR A 136 16.66 -17.23 -9.76
N ARG A 137 17.56 -16.30 -10.09
CA ARG A 137 19.02 -16.49 -10.04
C ARG A 137 19.62 -16.25 -8.66
N GLN A 138 18.85 -15.76 -7.68
CA GLN A 138 19.38 -15.48 -6.35
C GLN A 138 19.65 -16.76 -5.57
N GLU A 139 20.78 -16.81 -4.89
CA GLU A 139 21.23 -17.91 -4.04
C GLU A 139 21.13 -17.52 -2.56
N GLU A 140 20.51 -18.40 -1.75
CA GLU A 140 20.42 -18.22 -0.30
C GLU A 140 21.81 -18.35 0.33
N GLY A 141 22.14 -17.48 1.27
CA GLY A 141 23.47 -17.36 1.87
C GLY A 141 24.47 -16.55 1.03
N ILE A 142 24.11 -16.15 -0.19
CA ILE A 142 24.91 -15.26 -1.05
C ILE A 142 24.18 -13.92 -1.25
N ASP A 143 22.99 -13.97 -1.86
CA ASP A 143 22.21 -12.78 -2.21
C ASP A 143 21.21 -12.35 -1.13
N PHE A 144 20.83 -13.27 -0.25
CA PHE A 144 19.93 -13.04 0.88
C PHE A 144 20.12 -14.12 1.95
N GLU A 145 19.86 -13.78 3.21
CA GLU A 145 19.88 -14.74 4.32
C GLU A 145 18.49 -15.30 4.64
N GLU A 146 17.47 -14.43 4.73
CA GLU A 146 16.09 -14.82 5.05
C GLU A 146 15.11 -14.14 4.09
N SER A 147 14.32 -14.93 3.37
CA SER A 147 13.32 -14.42 2.43
C SER A 147 11.88 -14.46 2.94
N PHE A 148 11.62 -15.21 4.01
CA PHE A 148 10.25 -15.49 4.43
C PHE A 148 9.58 -14.25 5.05
N ALA A 149 8.39 -13.90 4.56
CA ALA A 149 7.55 -12.86 5.14
C ALA A 149 6.29 -13.50 5.71
N PRO A 150 5.82 -13.06 6.90
CA PRO A 150 4.52 -13.47 7.38
C PRO A 150 3.41 -13.08 6.41
N VAL A 151 2.47 -14.01 6.19
CA VAL A 151 1.27 -13.78 5.36
C VAL A 151 0.06 -14.12 6.19
N ALA A 152 -0.92 -13.22 6.19
CA ALA A 152 -2.16 -13.43 6.93
C ALA A 152 -2.88 -14.68 6.41
N ARG A 153 -3.25 -15.56 7.33
CA ARG A 153 -4.01 -16.76 6.99
C ARG A 153 -5.46 -16.39 6.71
N MET A 154 -6.07 -17.08 5.75
CA MET A 154 -7.46 -16.82 5.38
C MET A 154 -8.41 -17.03 6.56
N GLU A 155 -8.13 -18.01 7.41
CA GLU A 155 -8.86 -18.27 8.64
C GLU A 155 -8.77 -17.08 9.61
N ALA A 156 -7.59 -16.48 9.75
CA ALA A 156 -7.40 -15.31 10.61
C ALA A 156 -8.14 -14.08 10.07
N ILE A 157 -8.15 -13.88 8.75
CA ILE A 157 -8.93 -12.81 8.11
C ILE A 157 -10.43 -13.02 8.35
N ARG A 158 -10.95 -14.25 8.21
CA ARG A 158 -12.35 -14.56 8.47
C ARG A 158 -12.74 -14.32 9.93
N ILE A 159 -11.93 -14.77 10.88
CA ILE A 159 -12.15 -14.52 12.31
C ILE A 159 -12.13 -13.03 12.61
N PHE A 160 -11.21 -12.27 12.00
CA PHE A 160 -11.18 -10.82 12.12
C PHE A 160 -12.49 -10.18 11.64
N LEU A 161 -12.98 -10.56 10.45
CA LEU A 161 -14.24 -10.02 9.91
C LEU A 161 -15.46 -10.39 10.77
N GLU A 162 -15.51 -11.62 11.29
CA GLU A 162 -16.56 -12.05 12.21
C GLU A 162 -16.52 -11.23 13.51
N TYR A 163 -15.34 -11.03 14.09
CA TYR A 163 -15.16 -10.22 15.29
C TYR A 163 -15.60 -8.77 15.08
N VAL A 164 -15.20 -8.17 13.96
CA VAL A 164 -15.60 -6.83 13.56
C VAL A 164 -17.13 -6.73 13.45
N ALA A 165 -17.78 -7.69 12.78
CA ALA A 165 -19.23 -7.71 12.64
C ALA A 165 -19.93 -7.81 14.01
N HIS A 166 -19.44 -8.69 14.88
CA HIS A 166 -19.98 -8.88 16.23
C HIS A 166 -19.80 -7.64 17.12
N LYS A 167 -18.71 -6.88 16.94
CA LYS A 167 -18.40 -5.68 17.71
C LYS A 167 -18.84 -4.37 17.04
N SER A 168 -19.50 -4.45 15.88
CA SER A 168 -19.94 -3.30 15.09
C SER A 168 -18.80 -2.34 14.72
N PHE A 169 -17.61 -2.88 14.41
CA PHE A 169 -16.48 -2.07 13.95
C PHE A 169 -16.71 -1.58 12.52
N THR A 170 -16.24 -0.38 12.23
CA THR A 170 -16.14 0.10 10.84
C THR A 170 -14.87 -0.46 10.20
N VAL A 171 -14.99 -1.04 9.00
CA VAL A 171 -13.86 -1.62 8.26
C VAL A 171 -13.41 -0.73 7.12
N PHE A 172 -12.11 -0.54 6.99
CA PHE A 172 -11.49 0.09 5.83
C PHE A 172 -10.49 -0.86 5.19
N GLN A 173 -10.37 -0.82 3.86
CA GLN A 173 -9.34 -1.54 3.13
C GLN A 173 -8.46 -0.54 2.38
N MET A 174 -7.15 -0.76 2.44
CA MET A 174 -6.14 0.05 1.79
C MET A 174 -5.22 -0.85 0.97
N ASP A 175 -5.08 -0.53 -0.32
CA ASP A 175 -4.05 -1.06 -1.20
C ASP A 175 -2.84 -0.11 -1.20
N VAL A 176 -1.68 -0.61 -0.75
CA VAL A 176 -0.46 0.19 -0.74
C VAL A 176 0.21 0.11 -2.10
N LYS A 177 0.32 1.27 -2.77
CA LYS A 177 1.02 1.34 -4.05
C LYS A 177 2.51 1.07 -3.86
N THR A 178 3.08 0.27 -4.75
CA THR A 178 4.51 0.01 -4.83
C THR A 178 5.14 -0.45 -3.51
N VAL A 179 4.44 -1.30 -2.74
CA VAL A 179 4.87 -1.76 -1.40
C VAL A 179 6.34 -2.11 -1.28
N PHE A 180 6.88 -2.90 -2.21
CA PHE A 180 8.26 -3.38 -2.09
C PHE A 180 9.28 -2.25 -2.20
N LEU A 181 8.98 -1.18 -2.94
CA LEU A 181 9.85 -0.01 -3.05
C LEU A 181 9.94 0.79 -1.74
N HIS A 182 9.11 0.47 -0.74
CA HIS A 182 9.22 1.06 0.60
C HIS A 182 10.09 0.21 1.53
N GLY A 183 10.29 -1.09 1.26
CA GLY A 183 11.11 -1.97 2.07
C GLY A 183 12.59 -1.72 1.86
N SER A 184 13.32 -1.38 2.92
CA SER A 184 14.78 -1.21 2.88
C SER A 184 15.47 -2.59 2.76
N LEU A 185 16.46 -2.71 1.88
CA LEU A 185 17.29 -3.93 1.81
C LEU A 185 18.41 -3.87 2.85
N LYS A 186 18.69 -5.02 3.47
CA LYS A 186 19.83 -5.17 4.40
C LYS A 186 21.07 -5.65 3.63
N GLU A 187 20.86 -6.46 2.61
CA GLU A 187 21.90 -7.06 1.79
C GLU A 187 22.33 -6.14 0.65
N GLU A 188 23.56 -6.30 0.18
CA GLU A 188 24.05 -5.58 -0.98
C GLU A 188 23.63 -6.27 -2.27
N VAL A 189 22.61 -5.72 -2.93
CA VAL A 189 22.13 -6.24 -4.21
C VAL A 189 22.43 -5.26 -5.34
N TYR A 190 23.02 -5.77 -6.41
CA TYR A 190 23.34 -5.00 -7.60
C TYR A 190 22.53 -5.49 -8.80
N VAL A 191 22.06 -4.58 -9.64
CA VAL A 191 21.30 -4.89 -10.86
C VAL A 191 21.88 -4.16 -12.06
N TYR A 192 21.79 -4.79 -13.23
CA TYR A 192 22.10 -4.11 -14.49
C TYR A 192 21.13 -2.95 -14.72
N GLN A 193 21.58 -1.96 -15.50
CA GLN A 193 20.73 -0.87 -15.95
C GLN A 193 19.54 -1.40 -16.78
N PRO A 194 18.35 -0.78 -16.68
CA PRO A 194 17.18 -1.22 -17.44
C PRO A 194 17.41 -1.07 -18.94
N GLU A 195 17.08 -2.12 -19.69
CA GLU A 195 17.11 -2.07 -21.15
C GLU A 195 16.23 -0.90 -21.65
N GLY A 196 16.75 -0.14 -22.62
CA GLY A 196 16.13 1.09 -23.13
C GLY A 196 16.49 2.36 -22.35
N PHE A 197 17.10 2.25 -21.17
CA PHE A 197 17.39 3.36 -20.25
C PHE A 197 18.81 3.25 -19.65
N ILE A 198 19.80 3.06 -20.53
CA ILE A 198 21.22 3.02 -20.16
C ILE A 198 21.77 4.45 -20.10
N ASP A 199 22.52 4.76 -19.04
CA ASP A 199 23.23 6.02 -18.89
C ASP A 199 24.33 6.17 -19.95
N VAL A 200 24.33 7.30 -20.65
CA VAL A 200 25.23 7.55 -21.79
C VAL A 200 26.66 7.82 -21.32
N ASP A 201 26.83 8.50 -20.19
CA ASP A 201 28.13 8.85 -19.63
C ASP A 201 28.73 7.65 -18.86
N HIS A 202 27.86 6.77 -18.37
CA HIS A 202 28.22 5.62 -17.54
C HIS A 202 27.60 4.29 -18.03
N PRO A 203 27.89 3.86 -19.27
CA PRO A 203 27.20 2.71 -19.88
C PRO A 203 27.55 1.37 -19.22
N SER A 204 28.71 1.27 -18.57
CA SER A 204 29.17 0.06 -17.86
C SER A 204 28.75 0.03 -16.39
N HIS A 205 28.18 1.10 -15.84
CA HIS A 205 27.79 1.15 -14.44
C HIS A 205 26.56 0.28 -14.16
N VAL A 206 26.37 -0.03 -12.88
CA VAL A 206 25.26 -0.84 -12.37
C VAL A 206 24.54 -0.08 -11.27
N TYR A 207 23.29 -0.48 -11.00
CA TYR A 207 22.54 0.08 -9.87
C TYR A 207 22.75 -0.76 -8.62
N LYS A 208 23.20 -0.11 -7.54
CA LYS A 208 23.16 -0.67 -6.18
C LYS A 208 21.79 -0.39 -5.58
N LEU A 209 21.07 -1.44 -5.21
CA LEU A 209 19.75 -1.32 -4.60
C LEU A 209 19.87 -0.88 -3.13
N LYS A 210 19.09 0.14 -2.76
CA LYS A 210 18.85 0.55 -1.37
C LYS A 210 17.54 -0.04 -0.85
N LYS A 211 16.58 -0.23 -1.75
CA LYS A 211 15.24 -0.73 -1.44
C LYS A 211 14.87 -1.92 -2.29
N ALA A 212 13.91 -2.70 -1.81
CA ALA A 212 13.51 -3.92 -2.46
C ALA A 212 12.76 -3.64 -3.76
N LEU A 213 12.94 -4.54 -4.73
CA LEU A 213 12.27 -4.53 -6.02
C LEU A 213 11.39 -5.75 -6.16
N TYR A 214 10.39 -5.65 -7.04
CA TYR A 214 9.64 -6.81 -7.48
C TYR A 214 10.59 -7.88 -8.03
N GLY A 215 10.30 -9.15 -7.70
CA GLY A 215 11.04 -10.31 -8.17
C GLY A 215 12.26 -10.68 -7.31
N LEU A 216 12.69 -9.83 -6.37
CA LEU A 216 13.64 -10.25 -5.34
C LEU A 216 12.97 -11.23 -4.37
N LYS A 217 13.68 -12.27 -3.96
CA LYS A 217 13.17 -13.28 -3.03
C LYS A 217 12.83 -12.69 -1.67
N GLN A 218 13.62 -11.74 -1.18
CA GLN A 218 13.45 -11.10 0.13
C GLN A 218 12.54 -9.86 0.13
N ALA A 219 12.01 -9.43 -1.02
CA ALA A 219 11.21 -8.21 -1.12
C ALA A 219 9.97 -8.18 -0.22
N PRO A 220 9.16 -9.26 -0.11
CA PRO A 220 8.03 -9.28 0.80
C PRO A 220 8.44 -9.09 2.26
N ARG A 221 9.60 -9.65 2.66
CA ARG A 221 10.10 -9.55 4.04
C ARG A 221 10.60 -8.14 4.33
N ALA A 222 11.34 -7.54 3.40
CA ALA A 222 11.80 -6.15 3.53
C ALA A 222 10.61 -5.17 3.71
N TRP A 223 9.53 -5.36 2.95
CA TRP A 223 8.30 -4.58 3.12
C TRP A 223 7.64 -4.80 4.48
N TYR A 224 7.42 -6.06 4.87
CA TYR A 224 6.79 -6.39 6.15
C TYR A 224 7.59 -5.85 7.34
N ASP A 225 8.93 -5.96 7.31
CA ASP A 225 9.82 -5.44 8.36
C ASP A 225 9.66 -3.91 8.49
N GLU A 226 9.61 -3.18 7.38
CA GLU A 226 9.47 -1.72 7.38
C GLU A 226 8.09 -1.28 7.90
N LEU A 227 7.02 -1.91 7.41
CA LEU A 227 5.66 -1.65 7.88
C LEU A 227 5.50 -1.99 9.35
N SER A 228 6.01 -3.15 9.78
CA SER A 228 5.97 -3.57 11.18
C SER A 228 6.71 -2.57 12.07
N LYS A 229 7.89 -2.08 11.67
CA LYS A 229 8.61 -1.05 12.43
C LYS A 229 7.80 0.24 12.51
N PHE A 230 7.17 0.66 11.42
CA PHE A 230 6.31 1.83 11.40
C PHE A 230 5.12 1.69 12.36
N LEU A 231 4.39 0.58 12.32
CA LEU A 231 3.24 0.34 13.20
C LEU A 231 3.66 0.31 14.67
N LEU A 232 4.75 -0.40 15.00
CA LEU A 232 5.26 -0.46 16.38
C LEU A 232 5.68 0.92 16.91
N ARG A 233 6.31 1.75 16.08
CA ARG A 233 6.64 3.15 16.44
C ARG A 233 5.40 4.00 16.69
N ASN A 234 4.28 3.66 16.05
CA ASN A 234 2.98 4.32 16.22
C ASN A 234 2.10 3.64 17.28
N HIS A 235 2.72 3.02 18.30
CA HIS A 235 2.06 2.42 19.46
C HIS A 235 1.10 1.26 19.17
N PHE A 236 1.23 0.62 18.02
CA PHE A 236 0.64 -0.70 17.84
C PHE A 236 1.47 -1.74 18.56
N PHE A 237 0.83 -2.78 19.06
CA PHE A 237 1.49 -4.01 19.44
C PHE A 237 1.13 -5.12 18.46
N LYS A 238 2.09 -6.00 18.21
CA LYS A 238 1.93 -7.16 17.34
C LYS A 238 1.24 -8.29 18.13
N SER A 239 0.26 -8.95 17.52
CA SER A 239 -0.37 -10.12 18.13
C SER A 239 0.63 -11.26 18.30
N THR A 240 0.52 -12.00 19.40
CA THR A 240 1.34 -13.18 19.71
C THR A 240 0.88 -14.43 18.95
N ILE A 241 -0.37 -14.44 18.47
CA ILE A 241 -0.97 -15.57 17.76
C ILE A 241 -0.77 -15.43 16.25
N ASP A 242 -0.90 -14.21 15.74
CA ASP A 242 -0.72 -13.92 14.32
C ASP A 242 0.14 -12.67 14.12
N SER A 243 1.34 -12.87 13.58
CA SER A 243 2.30 -11.80 13.35
C SER A 243 1.85 -10.77 12.31
N THR A 244 0.82 -11.04 11.49
CA THR A 244 0.26 -10.05 10.55
C THR A 244 -0.82 -9.17 11.16
N LEU A 245 -1.22 -9.44 12.40
CA LEU A 245 -2.22 -8.67 13.13
C LEU A 245 -1.56 -7.69 14.11
N PHE A 246 -1.93 -6.43 14.00
CA PHE A 246 -1.48 -5.34 14.85
C PHE A 246 -2.69 -4.69 15.51
N ILE A 247 -2.56 -4.35 16.79
CA ILE A 247 -3.65 -3.78 17.58
C ILE A 247 -3.13 -2.54 18.30
N ARG A 248 -3.97 -1.50 18.34
CA ARG A 248 -3.74 -0.31 19.15
C ARG A 248 -5.03 0.01 19.90
N CYS A 249 -4.92 0.17 21.21
CA CYS A 249 -6.04 0.54 22.07
C CYS A 249 -5.93 2.03 22.45
N PHE A 250 -7.08 2.70 22.53
CA PHE A 250 -7.23 4.11 22.87
C PHE A 250 -8.34 4.26 23.90
N GLN A 251 -8.03 4.24 25.20
CA GLN A 251 -9.06 4.29 26.25
C GLN A 251 -10.16 3.23 26.02
N ASP A 252 -11.33 3.64 25.50
CA ASP A 252 -12.48 2.79 25.20
C ASP A 252 -12.51 2.26 23.74
N ASP A 253 -11.55 2.69 22.91
CA ASP A 253 -11.47 2.40 21.49
C ASP A 253 -10.36 1.42 21.11
N ILE A 254 -10.59 0.71 20.01
CA ILE A 254 -9.63 -0.26 19.47
C ILE A 254 -9.51 -0.06 17.97
N LEU A 255 -8.28 0.08 17.50
CA LEU A 255 -7.91 0.00 16.10
C LEU A 255 -7.13 -1.29 15.84
N VAL A 256 -7.67 -2.13 14.98
CA VAL A 256 -7.08 -3.40 14.57
C VAL A 256 -6.65 -3.30 13.12
N VAL A 257 -5.44 -3.76 12.81
CA VAL A 257 -4.83 -3.72 11.49
C VAL A 257 -4.36 -5.11 11.12
N HIS A 258 -4.87 -5.64 10.01
CA HIS A 258 -4.48 -6.94 9.48
C HIS A 258 -3.82 -6.75 8.12
N VAL A 259 -2.56 -7.18 8.01
CA VAL A 259 -1.73 -7.01 6.82
C VAL A 259 -1.73 -8.29 5.97
N TYR A 260 -2.11 -8.18 4.71
CA TYR A 260 -2.00 -9.24 3.71
C TYR A 260 -1.20 -8.72 2.51
N VAL A 261 0.13 -8.86 2.56
CA VAL A 261 1.05 -8.40 1.51
C VAL A 261 0.88 -6.90 1.21
N ASP A 262 0.20 -6.53 0.13
CA ASP A 262 -0.09 -5.16 -0.30
C ASP A 262 -1.45 -4.61 0.17
N ASP A 263 -2.36 -5.51 0.56
CA ASP A 263 -3.65 -5.17 1.16
C ASP A 263 -3.53 -5.03 2.68
N ILE A 264 -4.15 -3.99 3.22
CA ILE A 264 -4.26 -3.77 4.65
C ILE A 264 -5.72 -3.52 5.00
N ILE A 265 -6.23 -4.30 5.94
CA ILE A 265 -7.60 -4.16 6.45
C ILE A 265 -7.52 -3.54 7.86
N PHE A 266 -8.30 -2.49 8.08
CA PHE A 266 -8.44 -1.79 9.34
C PHE A 266 -9.84 -2.03 9.90
N GLY A 267 -9.95 -2.22 11.20
CA GLY A 267 -11.22 -2.22 11.93
C GLY A 267 -11.13 -1.27 13.12
N SER A 268 -12.09 -0.37 13.27
CA SER A 268 -12.15 0.57 14.40
C SER A 268 -13.52 0.58 15.07
N THR A 269 -13.57 0.69 16.40
CA THR A 269 -14.79 0.94 17.17
C THR A 269 -15.41 2.31 16.87
N HIS A 270 -14.57 3.32 16.66
CA HIS A 270 -14.98 4.66 16.20
C HIS A 270 -14.16 5.05 14.95
N PRO A 271 -14.81 5.32 13.81
CA PRO A 271 -14.16 5.63 12.54
C PRO A 271 -13.48 7.00 12.48
#